data_AF-A0A8W8L226-F1
#
_entry.id   AF-A0A8W8L226-F1
#
_cell.length_a   1.000
_cell.length_b   1.000
_cell.length_c   1.000
_cell.angle_alpha   90.00
_cell.angle_beta   90.00
_cell.angle_gamma   90.00
#
_symmetry.space_group_name_H-M   'P 1'
#
loop_
_entity.id
_entity.type
_entity.pdbx_description
1 polymer ?
#
loop_
_entity_poly.entity_id
_entity_poly.type
_entity_poly.pdbx_seq_one_letter_code
_entity_poly.pdbx_strand_id
1 'polypeptide(L)'
;MITRSGLYINGVIISFLSPFLSTLSQVPMANQAVEIVVETSRCRQIVSILSSESVLAVDCEGIALGVEGPMTLLQICTYSGDVYLFDVQENRELFSEGHLKIVLESDEILKLCNCTISKYGMNIMVIHACSYDSAALYHQFGVTLQNVFDTQVADTVLEEHNERLLVSSLDLQELCQKYSSSKKVSDYKEQLKIQYSKKEGEFWAKRPLTDEMKSVAVGDVRALIPEVFETQKRFIWKSRLQEKFRERVSETIKFYIDDEVRKHRFKRKFLIVNQIIDTINEKWDARTICSDFPEDSDEYEALKRIDYRDACIKSPFIDRLKAESILSDLKELDDKLSKDEKDYGVKWITFSLLSSIIDHPNKTVSKLAKNVKQKLKSVILQEIYVKYTTETNLKHLTKCEKDVLRSLNLNGTNNQQCPQHVVRLYWLLAEDDINNNCKKLIEKENGFKMQAWYYDKIISYLRRGADVPVPLKQSAWTFKRKLDDTFGPDVVPPTLIRTISLID
;
A
#
# COMPACT_ATOMS: atom_id res chain seq x y z
N MET A 1 47.46 54.84 -10.05
CA MET A 1 46.82 55.10 -8.73
C MET A 1 45.52 54.30 -8.71
N ILE A 2 45.19 53.38 -7.80
CA ILE A 2 45.87 52.64 -6.72
C ILE A 2 45.06 51.32 -6.62
N THR A 3 45.55 50.09 -6.63
CA THR A 3 46.88 49.49 -6.87
C THR A 3 46.66 48.08 -7.43
N ARG A 4 47.47 47.65 -8.42
CA ARG A 4 47.54 46.25 -8.86
C ARG A 4 48.64 45.52 -8.08
N SER A 5 48.39 44.28 -7.67
CA SER A 5 49.42 43.33 -7.21
C SER A 5 49.19 41.97 -7.86
N GLY A 6 49.71 41.80 -9.08
CA GLY A 6 49.80 40.50 -9.74
C GLY A 6 51.22 39.95 -9.61
N LEU A 7 51.38 38.71 -9.16
CA LEU A 7 52.63 37.97 -9.36
C LEU A 7 52.67 37.42 -10.79
N TYR A 8 53.76 37.72 -11.50
CA TYR A 8 54.07 37.20 -12.83
C TYR A 8 55.21 36.17 -12.72
N ILE A 9 54.96 34.90 -13.08
CA ILE A 9 56.02 33.93 -13.36
C ILE A 9 55.57 33.06 -14.56
N ASN A 10 56.44 32.93 -15.57
CA ASN A 10 56.37 31.98 -16.69
C ASN A 10 55.17 32.01 -17.65
N GLY A 11 54.86 33.20 -18.20
CA GLY A 11 54.62 33.35 -19.65
C GLY A 11 53.37 32.73 -20.29
N VAL A 12 52.46 32.10 -19.55
CA VAL A 12 51.21 31.53 -20.09
C VAL A 12 50.00 32.16 -19.41
N ILE A 13 49.19 32.88 -20.19
CA ILE A 13 47.88 33.36 -19.74
C ILE A 13 46.90 32.18 -19.81
N ILE A 14 46.63 31.55 -18.67
CA ILE A 14 45.52 30.59 -18.53
C ILE A 14 44.23 31.38 -18.30
N SER A 15 43.50 31.69 -19.37
CA SER A 15 42.14 32.21 -19.26
C SER A 15 41.19 31.09 -18.84
N PHE A 16 40.88 31.01 -17.54
CA PHE A 16 39.73 30.25 -17.05
C PHE A 16 38.42 30.92 -17.51
N LEU A 17 38.02 30.62 -18.74
CA LEU A 17 36.66 30.82 -19.22
C LEU A 17 36.01 29.45 -19.36
N SER A 18 35.09 29.16 -18.44
CA SER A 18 34.08 28.12 -18.62
C SER A 18 32.95 28.68 -19.48
N PRO A 19 32.59 27.99 -20.57
CA PRO A 19 31.22 28.03 -21.06
C PRO A 19 30.75 26.60 -21.37
N PHE A 20 30.32 25.86 -20.35
CA PHE A 20 29.61 24.57 -20.54
C PHE A 20 28.39 24.40 -19.62
N LEU A 21 27.65 25.48 -19.39
CA LEU A 21 26.37 25.49 -18.65
C LEU A 21 25.36 26.47 -19.27
N SER A 22 24.94 26.23 -20.52
CA SER A 22 23.69 26.82 -21.08
C SER A 22 23.34 26.31 -22.50
N THR A 23 23.10 25.01 -22.68
CA THR A 23 22.27 24.47 -23.79
C THR A 23 22.02 22.95 -23.64
N LEU A 24 21.30 22.56 -22.59
CA LEU A 24 20.34 21.48 -22.79
C LEU A 24 19.12 22.14 -23.44
N SER A 25 19.16 22.20 -24.77
CA SER A 25 17.99 22.57 -25.56
C SER A 25 16.84 21.65 -25.20
N GLN A 26 15.63 22.20 -25.16
CA GLN A 26 14.43 21.37 -25.14
C GLN A 26 14.47 20.48 -26.39
N VAL A 27 14.69 19.18 -26.19
CA VAL A 27 14.44 18.20 -27.24
C VAL A 27 12.96 18.36 -27.61
N PRO A 28 12.62 18.61 -28.89
CA PRO A 28 11.23 18.76 -29.28
C PRO A 28 10.49 17.49 -28.87
N MET A 29 9.34 17.62 -28.23
CA MET A 29 8.53 16.45 -27.84
C MET A 29 8.07 15.73 -29.11
N ALA A 30 8.82 14.68 -29.49
CA ALA A 30 8.31 13.66 -30.39
C ALA A 30 7.02 13.09 -29.77
N ASN A 31 6.08 12.66 -30.61
CA ASN A 31 4.83 12.05 -30.14
C ASN A 31 5.14 10.78 -29.35
N GLN A 32 5.19 10.89 -28.02
CA GLN A 32 5.35 9.76 -27.11
C GLN A 32 4.11 8.88 -27.21
N ALA A 33 4.27 7.69 -27.79
CA ALA A 33 3.17 6.80 -28.09
C ALA A 33 2.44 6.35 -26.81
N VAL A 34 1.14 6.09 -26.94
CA VAL A 34 0.35 5.39 -25.93
C VAL A 34 -0.43 4.30 -26.67
N GLU A 35 -0.18 3.04 -26.32
CA GLU A 35 -0.79 1.87 -26.96
C GLU A 35 -1.50 1.01 -25.91
N ILE A 36 -2.77 0.68 -26.14
CA ILE A 36 -3.49 -0.33 -25.35
C ILE A 36 -3.22 -1.70 -25.96
N VAL A 37 -2.82 -2.66 -25.13
CA VAL A 37 -2.42 -4.00 -25.55
C VAL A 37 -3.39 -5.03 -24.97
N VAL A 38 -4.15 -5.68 -25.85
CA VAL A 38 -5.08 -6.78 -25.52
C VAL A 38 -4.64 -8.09 -26.18
N GLU A 39 -4.02 -8.02 -27.35
CA GLU A 39 -3.62 -9.18 -28.15
C GLU A 39 -2.30 -9.80 -27.69
N THR A 40 -2.27 -11.11 -27.40
CA THR A 40 -1.04 -11.81 -26.97
C THR A 40 0.06 -11.76 -28.04
N SER A 41 -0.33 -11.76 -29.32
CA SER A 41 0.59 -11.64 -30.46
C SER A 41 1.32 -10.29 -30.50
N ARG A 42 0.59 -9.19 -30.25
CA ARG A 42 1.16 -7.84 -30.15
C ARG A 42 1.95 -7.66 -28.86
N CYS A 43 1.47 -8.23 -27.75
CA CYS A 43 2.17 -8.27 -26.47
C CYS A 43 3.58 -8.88 -26.61
N ARG A 44 3.73 -10.02 -27.29
CA ARG A 44 5.05 -10.64 -27.53
C ARG A 44 6.01 -9.73 -28.32
N GLN A 45 5.51 -8.94 -29.28
CA GLN A 45 6.32 -7.97 -30.01
C GLN A 45 6.80 -6.85 -29.08
N ILE A 46 5.90 -6.31 -28.25
CA ILE A 46 6.21 -5.25 -27.30
C ILE A 46 7.16 -5.75 -26.20
N VAL A 47 6.97 -6.97 -25.68
CA VAL A 47 7.91 -7.62 -24.76
C VAL A 47 9.31 -7.71 -25.36
N SER A 48 9.46 -7.97 -26.67
CA SER A 48 10.77 -7.94 -27.33
C SER A 48 11.39 -6.53 -27.41
N ILE A 49 10.59 -5.47 -27.44
CA ILE A 49 11.07 -4.08 -27.38
C ILE A 49 11.49 -3.76 -25.94
N LEU A 50 10.59 -4.00 -24.97
CA LEU A 50 10.81 -3.76 -23.55
C LEU A 50 12.03 -4.51 -23.00
N SER A 51 12.27 -5.74 -23.44
CA SER A 51 13.45 -6.53 -23.05
C SER A 51 14.78 -5.91 -23.51
N SER A 52 14.76 -4.94 -24.43
CA SER A 52 15.95 -4.21 -24.88
C SER A 52 16.18 -2.86 -24.18
N GLU A 53 15.20 -2.38 -23.40
CA GLU A 53 15.30 -1.14 -22.61
C GLU A 53 16.12 -1.37 -21.34
N SER A 54 17.00 -0.43 -20.96
CA SER A 54 17.76 -0.55 -19.71
C SER A 54 16.97 -0.14 -18.46
N VAL A 55 15.93 0.69 -18.64
CA VAL A 55 15.11 1.23 -17.56
C VAL A 55 13.66 1.31 -18.05
N LEU A 56 12.74 0.78 -17.25
CA LEU A 56 11.30 0.80 -17.50
C LEU A 56 10.61 1.38 -16.26
N ALA A 57 9.71 2.34 -16.41
CA ALA A 57 8.81 2.70 -15.32
C ALA A 57 7.55 1.83 -15.39
N VAL A 58 7.16 1.25 -14.26
CA VAL A 58 6.05 0.30 -14.15
C VAL A 58 5.10 0.76 -13.05
N ASP A 59 3.81 0.58 -13.29
CA ASP A 59 2.72 0.82 -12.34
C ASP A 59 1.61 -0.20 -12.60
N CYS A 60 0.67 -0.36 -11.67
CA CYS A 60 -0.48 -1.25 -11.82
C CYS A 60 -1.75 -0.58 -11.31
N GLU A 61 -2.86 -0.75 -12.02
CA GLU A 61 -4.16 -0.27 -11.57
C GLU A 61 -5.20 -1.40 -11.49
N GLY A 62 -6.15 -1.24 -10.57
CA GLY A 62 -7.11 -2.29 -10.26
C GLY A 62 -8.14 -1.90 -9.22
N ILE A 63 -8.99 -2.85 -8.83
CA ILE A 63 -10.01 -2.63 -7.80
C ILE A 63 -9.50 -3.19 -6.48
N ALA A 64 -9.38 -2.32 -5.47
CA ALA A 64 -8.86 -2.67 -4.14
C ALA A 64 -7.54 -3.48 -4.23
N LEU A 65 -6.65 -3.04 -5.14
CA LEU A 65 -5.48 -3.77 -5.64
C LEU A 65 -4.65 -4.42 -4.52
N GLY A 66 -4.29 -5.68 -4.71
CA GLY A 66 -3.40 -6.41 -3.81
C GLY A 66 -3.61 -7.92 -3.87
N VAL A 67 -3.51 -8.58 -2.71
CA VAL A 67 -3.64 -10.05 -2.57
C VAL A 67 -4.99 -10.57 -3.11
N GLU A 68 -6.10 -9.89 -2.81
CA GLU A 68 -7.46 -10.33 -3.18
C GLU A 68 -8.08 -9.50 -4.31
N GLY A 69 -7.86 -8.18 -4.32
CA GLY A 69 -8.50 -7.24 -5.24
C GLY A 69 -7.86 -7.26 -6.63
N PRO A 70 -8.65 -7.39 -7.71
CA PRO A 70 -8.13 -7.69 -9.03
C PRO A 70 -7.28 -6.55 -9.60
N MET A 71 -6.12 -6.91 -10.14
CA MET A 71 -5.41 -6.07 -11.11
C MET A 71 -6.20 -6.07 -12.42
N THR A 72 -6.37 -4.89 -13.02
CA THR A 72 -7.10 -4.72 -14.28
C THR A 72 -6.23 -4.14 -15.39
N LEU A 73 -5.15 -3.44 -15.04
CA LEU A 73 -4.24 -2.76 -15.95
C LEU A 73 -2.80 -2.87 -15.44
N LEU A 74 -1.85 -3.11 -16.36
CA LEU A 74 -0.42 -2.99 -16.11
C LEU A 74 0.13 -1.90 -17.05
N GLN A 75 0.87 -0.96 -16.50
CA GLN A 75 1.47 0.16 -17.25
C GLN A 75 2.97 -0.07 -17.35
N ILE A 76 3.54 0.06 -18.56
CA ILE A 76 4.98 0.08 -18.75
C ILE A 76 5.37 1.26 -19.65
N CYS A 77 6.24 2.14 -19.14
CA CYS A 77 6.81 3.26 -19.85
C CYS A 77 8.29 3.00 -20.16
N THR A 78 8.69 3.18 -21.41
CA THR A 78 10.10 3.17 -21.84
C THR A 78 10.84 4.44 -21.41
N TYR A 79 12.17 4.45 -21.51
CA TYR A 79 12.96 5.65 -21.23
C TYR A 79 12.73 6.78 -22.28
N SER A 80 12.25 6.46 -23.48
CA SER A 80 11.76 7.45 -24.47
C SER A 80 10.42 8.11 -24.09
N GLY A 81 9.67 7.49 -23.17
CA GLY A 81 8.36 7.95 -22.72
C GLY A 81 7.17 7.30 -23.45
N ASP A 82 7.41 6.31 -24.31
CA ASP A 82 6.35 5.52 -24.92
C ASP A 82 5.71 4.61 -23.87
N VAL A 83 4.37 4.58 -23.80
CA VAL A 83 3.62 3.87 -22.76
C VAL A 83 2.75 2.77 -23.35
N TYR A 84 2.88 1.58 -22.79
CA TYR A 84 2.07 0.42 -23.09
C TYR A 84 1.11 0.17 -21.91
N LEU A 85 -0.18 0.12 -22.21
CA LEU A 85 -1.26 -0.12 -21.26
C LEU A 85 -1.81 -1.54 -21.51
N PHE A 86 -1.30 -2.52 -20.78
CA PHE A 86 -1.69 -3.92 -20.95
C PHE A 86 -3.01 -4.17 -20.23
N ASP A 87 -4.06 -4.47 -20.98
CA ASP A 87 -5.41 -4.67 -20.46
C ASP A 87 -5.58 -6.08 -19.89
N VAL A 88 -5.03 -6.27 -18.69
CA VAL A 88 -4.99 -7.54 -17.95
C VAL A 88 -6.40 -8.05 -17.62
N GLN A 89 -7.40 -7.16 -17.51
CA GLN A 89 -8.78 -7.58 -17.30
C GLN A 89 -9.38 -8.20 -18.56
N GLU A 90 -9.22 -7.55 -19.71
CA GLU A 90 -9.74 -8.04 -20.99
C GLU A 90 -8.99 -9.31 -21.42
N ASN A 91 -7.67 -9.36 -21.21
CA ASN A 91 -6.86 -10.54 -21.51
C ASN A 91 -5.80 -10.84 -20.43
N ARG A 92 -6.08 -11.84 -19.58
CA ARG A 92 -5.12 -12.35 -18.58
C ARG A 92 -3.94 -13.12 -19.19
N GLU A 93 -4.09 -13.64 -20.41
CA GLU A 93 -3.07 -14.42 -21.11
C GLU A 93 -1.91 -13.55 -21.61
N LEU A 94 -2.00 -12.22 -21.49
CA LEU A 94 -0.86 -11.31 -21.68
C LEU A 94 0.34 -11.68 -20.79
N PHE A 95 0.11 -12.27 -19.60
CA PHE A 95 1.19 -12.76 -18.74
C PHE A 95 1.80 -14.08 -19.23
N SER A 96 0.96 -15.07 -19.56
CA SER A 96 1.40 -16.43 -19.93
C SER A 96 1.82 -16.55 -21.38
N GLU A 97 0.99 -16.10 -22.33
CA GLU A 97 1.22 -16.18 -23.77
C GLU A 97 1.75 -14.88 -24.36
N GLY A 98 1.41 -13.73 -23.76
CA GLY A 98 1.99 -12.44 -24.12
C GLY A 98 3.43 -12.25 -23.62
N HIS A 99 3.90 -13.15 -22.74
CA HIS A 99 5.23 -13.21 -22.15
C HIS A 99 5.62 -12.01 -21.25
N LEU A 100 4.68 -11.22 -20.71
CA LEU A 100 4.99 -10.10 -19.79
C LEU A 100 5.88 -10.52 -18.61
N LYS A 101 5.71 -11.75 -18.14
CA LYS A 101 6.51 -12.35 -17.07
C LYS A 101 8.02 -12.29 -17.33
N ILE A 102 8.47 -12.36 -18.59
CA ILE A 102 9.90 -12.26 -18.96
C ILE A 102 10.48 -10.88 -18.59
N VAL A 103 9.73 -9.80 -18.83
CA VAL A 103 10.18 -8.43 -18.51
C VAL A 103 10.16 -8.20 -17.00
N LEU A 104 9.11 -8.67 -16.33
CA LEU A 104 8.88 -8.42 -14.89
C LEU A 104 9.74 -9.30 -13.96
N GLU A 105 10.23 -10.45 -14.43
CA GLU A 105 11.16 -11.31 -13.68
C GLU A 105 12.59 -11.28 -14.23
N SER A 106 12.93 -10.27 -15.04
CA SER A 106 14.25 -10.11 -15.66
C SER A 106 15.35 -9.95 -14.60
N ASP A 107 16.04 -11.05 -14.31
CA ASP A 107 17.20 -11.12 -13.44
C ASP A 107 18.27 -12.04 -14.03
N GLU A 108 19.33 -11.45 -14.59
CA GLU A 108 20.49 -12.24 -14.99
C GLU A 108 21.84 -11.64 -14.55
N ILE A 109 22.35 -12.21 -13.46
CA ILE A 109 23.79 -12.36 -13.27
C ILE A 109 24.26 -13.45 -14.25
N LEU A 110 24.64 -13.07 -15.48
CA LEU A 110 25.29 -13.99 -16.42
C LEU A 110 26.65 -14.42 -15.88
N LYS A 111 26.72 -15.64 -15.35
CA LYS A 111 27.96 -16.23 -14.86
C LYS A 111 28.05 -17.71 -15.24
N LEU A 112 28.47 -17.99 -16.48
CA LEU A 112 29.32 -19.13 -16.86
C LEU A 112 29.78 -19.07 -18.33
N CYS A 113 31.00 -19.57 -18.57
CA CYS A 113 31.57 -20.00 -19.87
C CYS A 113 31.78 -18.98 -21.01
N ASN A 114 32.98 -18.37 -21.01
CA ASN A 114 33.87 -18.05 -22.15
C ASN A 114 33.32 -18.11 -23.62
N CYS A 115 32.28 -17.37 -23.96
CA CYS A 115 31.97 -16.97 -25.34
C CYS A 115 31.28 -15.60 -25.35
N THR A 116 31.96 -14.60 -25.92
CA THR A 116 31.40 -13.31 -26.40
C THR A 116 30.31 -12.67 -25.52
N ILE A 117 30.71 -11.99 -24.45
CA ILE A 117 29.81 -11.13 -23.67
C ILE A 117 29.30 -9.99 -24.56
N SER A 118 28.00 -10.02 -24.90
CA SER A 118 27.31 -8.91 -25.55
C SER A 118 25.78 -9.01 -25.43
N LYS A 119 25.15 -7.87 -25.10
CA LYS A 119 23.87 -7.40 -25.68
C LYS A 119 22.50 -7.77 -25.07
N TYR A 120 22.40 -8.44 -23.94
CA TYR A 120 21.11 -8.53 -23.22
C TYR A 120 21.19 -7.75 -21.89
N GLY A 121 20.38 -6.70 -21.80
CA GLY A 121 20.45 -5.69 -20.75
C GLY A 121 19.56 -6.06 -19.56
N MET A 122 20.10 -5.92 -18.36
CA MET A 122 19.35 -6.00 -17.11
C MET A 122 18.36 -4.82 -17.05
N ASN A 123 17.05 -5.11 -17.10
CA ASN A 123 16.02 -4.07 -17.02
C ASN A 123 15.90 -3.60 -15.57
N ILE A 124 16.07 -2.30 -15.30
CA ILE A 124 15.72 -1.71 -14.00
C ILE A 124 14.26 -1.27 -14.04
N MET A 125 13.41 -1.88 -13.20
CA MET A 125 12.00 -1.50 -13.10
C MET A 125 11.78 -0.43 -12.04
N VAL A 126 11.47 0.80 -12.46
CA VAL A 126 11.16 1.92 -11.57
C VAL A 126 9.68 1.87 -11.21
N ILE A 127 9.36 1.66 -9.93
CA ILE A 127 7.99 1.61 -9.40
C ILE A 127 7.92 2.55 -8.19
N HIS A 128 6.73 3.03 -7.84
CA HIS A 128 6.51 3.77 -6.60
C HIS A 128 5.70 2.95 -5.60
N ALA A 129 6.26 2.67 -4.42
CA ALA A 129 5.57 2.00 -3.30
C ALA A 129 4.99 0.61 -3.64
N CYS A 130 5.77 -0.24 -4.32
CA CYS A 130 5.38 -1.44 -5.07
C CYS A 130 4.70 -2.59 -4.30
N SER A 131 4.36 -2.42 -3.02
CA SER A 131 3.88 -3.48 -2.12
C SER A 131 2.53 -4.09 -2.53
N TYR A 132 1.59 -3.30 -3.06
CA TYR A 132 0.31 -3.84 -3.53
C TYR A 132 0.42 -4.43 -4.95
N ASP A 133 1.27 -3.87 -5.80
CA ASP A 133 1.51 -4.32 -7.17
C ASP A 133 2.20 -5.69 -7.15
N SER A 134 3.28 -5.82 -6.38
CA SER A 134 3.97 -7.09 -6.14
C SER A 134 3.03 -8.17 -5.56
N ALA A 135 2.15 -7.79 -4.62
CA ALA A 135 1.15 -8.70 -4.08
C ALA A 135 0.16 -9.19 -5.16
N ALA A 136 -0.35 -8.29 -5.99
CA ALA A 136 -1.28 -8.62 -7.06
C ALA A 136 -0.60 -9.47 -8.15
N LEU A 137 0.59 -9.08 -8.60
CA LEU A 137 1.41 -9.82 -9.56
C LEU A 137 1.69 -11.26 -9.09
N TYR A 138 2.08 -11.43 -7.83
CA TYR A 138 2.37 -12.74 -7.26
C TYR A 138 1.12 -13.60 -7.13
N HIS A 139 0.10 -13.13 -6.39
CA HIS A 139 -1.06 -13.95 -6.04
C HIS A 139 -2.03 -14.17 -7.20
N GLN A 140 -2.02 -13.33 -8.24
CA GLN A 140 -2.97 -13.41 -9.35
C GLN A 140 -2.37 -13.92 -10.68
N PHE A 141 -1.04 -13.81 -10.85
CA PHE A 141 -0.33 -14.19 -12.09
C PHE A 141 0.95 -14.99 -11.85
N GLY A 142 1.34 -15.24 -10.59
CA GLY A 142 2.56 -15.97 -10.25
C GLY A 142 3.84 -15.26 -10.68
N VAL A 143 3.85 -13.92 -10.68
CA VAL A 143 4.99 -13.08 -11.05
C VAL A 143 5.69 -12.53 -9.79
N THR A 144 6.99 -12.73 -9.68
CA THR A 144 7.84 -12.19 -8.60
C THR A 144 8.78 -11.13 -9.17
N LEU A 145 8.45 -9.85 -8.96
CA LEU A 145 9.24 -8.72 -9.47
C LEU A 145 10.74 -8.84 -9.11
N GLN A 146 11.61 -8.62 -10.10
CA GLN A 146 13.07 -8.54 -9.93
C GLN A 146 13.64 -7.18 -10.35
N ASN A 147 14.88 -6.87 -9.96
CA ASN A 147 15.59 -5.64 -10.36
C ASN A 147 14.79 -4.32 -10.22
N VAL A 148 13.93 -4.26 -9.20
CA VAL A 148 13.09 -3.10 -8.90
C VAL A 148 13.91 -1.98 -8.28
N PHE A 149 13.66 -0.76 -8.74
CA PHE A 149 13.99 0.48 -8.08
C PHE A 149 12.68 1.09 -7.54
N ASP A 150 12.37 0.85 -6.26
CA ASP A 150 11.20 1.44 -5.63
C ASP A 150 11.54 2.87 -5.16
N THR A 151 10.88 3.87 -5.73
CA THR A 151 11.17 5.29 -5.47
C THR A 151 10.75 5.75 -4.08
N GLN A 152 9.75 5.11 -3.46
CA GLN A 152 9.41 5.35 -2.06
C GLN A 152 10.46 4.71 -1.13
N VAL A 153 10.93 3.51 -1.44
CA VAL A 153 12.02 2.90 -0.67
C VAL A 153 13.31 3.71 -0.80
N ALA A 154 13.58 4.27 -1.98
CA ALA A 154 14.73 5.14 -2.22
C ALA A 154 14.69 6.39 -1.33
N ASP A 155 13.53 7.06 -1.28
CA ASP A 155 13.27 8.19 -0.38
C ASP A 155 13.48 7.80 1.10
N THR A 156 12.84 6.73 1.58
CA THR A 156 12.98 6.27 2.97
C THR A 156 14.43 5.93 3.33
N VAL A 157 15.19 5.31 2.43
CA VAL A 157 16.60 4.96 2.69
C VAL A 157 17.53 6.18 2.71
N LEU A 158 17.20 7.22 1.93
CA LEU A 158 17.89 8.51 1.95
C LEU A 158 17.59 9.30 3.23
N GLU A 159 16.34 9.31 3.70
CA GLU A 159 15.98 9.94 4.97
C GLU A 159 16.57 9.19 6.18
N GLU A 160 16.55 7.85 6.18
CA GLU A 160 17.24 7.06 7.21
C GLU A 160 18.77 7.28 7.21
N HIS A 161 19.35 7.84 6.15
CA HIS A 161 20.75 8.28 6.11
C HIS A 161 20.95 9.70 6.64
N ASN A 162 19.91 10.54 6.58
CA ASN A 162 19.84 11.87 7.19
C ASN A 162 19.28 11.81 8.64
N GLU A 163 19.48 10.69 9.33
CA GLU A 163 19.08 10.46 10.74
C GLU A 163 17.54 10.47 11.00
N ARG A 164 16.70 10.37 9.96
CA ARG A 164 15.23 10.28 10.06
C ARG A 164 14.74 8.85 9.87
N LEU A 165 14.35 8.20 10.96
CA LEU A 165 14.09 6.76 11.06
C LEU A 165 12.62 6.36 10.88
N LEU A 166 11.65 7.28 11.08
CA LEU A 166 10.21 6.99 11.04
C LEU A 166 9.43 7.83 10.02
N VAL A 167 10.05 8.09 8.86
CA VAL A 167 9.46 8.89 7.78
C VAL A 167 8.11 8.36 7.27
N SER A 168 7.19 9.30 7.05
CA SER A 168 5.88 9.09 6.43
C SER A 168 6.01 8.85 4.92
N SER A 169 5.18 7.96 4.37
CA SER A 169 5.17 7.71 2.93
C SER A 169 4.61 8.90 2.15
N LEU A 170 5.43 9.38 1.22
CA LEU A 170 5.10 10.39 0.23
C LEU A 170 4.17 9.77 -0.82
N ASP A 171 3.19 10.53 -1.30
CA ASP A 171 2.54 10.22 -2.57
C ASP A 171 3.44 10.57 -3.78
N LEU A 172 2.99 10.22 -4.98
CA LEU A 172 3.73 10.45 -6.21
C LEU A 172 3.95 11.94 -6.51
N GLN A 173 3.02 12.82 -6.10
CA GLN A 173 3.11 14.26 -6.31
C GLN A 173 4.13 14.88 -5.34
N GLU A 174 4.08 14.53 -4.05
CA GLU A 174 5.07 14.91 -3.03
C GLU A 174 6.48 14.43 -3.42
N LEU A 175 6.61 13.17 -3.85
CA LEU A 175 7.86 12.60 -4.35
C LEU A 175 8.41 13.38 -5.55
N CYS A 176 7.55 13.72 -6.53
CA CYS A 176 7.95 14.51 -7.69
C CYS A 176 8.41 15.91 -7.30
N GLN A 177 7.74 16.57 -6.35
CA GLN A 177 8.18 17.88 -5.85
C GLN A 177 9.56 17.82 -5.17
N LYS A 178 9.86 16.71 -4.49
CA LYS A 178 11.13 16.50 -3.77
C LYS A 178 12.30 16.15 -4.70
N TYR A 179 12.06 15.40 -5.78
CA TYR A 179 13.11 14.82 -6.63
C TYR A 179 13.13 15.29 -8.09
N SER A 180 12.24 16.21 -8.49
CA SER A 180 12.20 16.79 -9.83
C SER A 180 12.11 18.32 -9.78
N SER A 181 12.86 18.97 -10.68
CA SER A 181 12.87 20.43 -10.89
C SER A 181 11.60 20.94 -11.58
N SER A 182 10.84 20.04 -12.22
CA SER A 182 9.63 20.34 -12.97
C SER A 182 8.42 19.65 -12.35
N LYS A 183 7.25 20.30 -12.37
CA LYS A 183 5.99 19.70 -11.95
C LYS A 183 5.58 18.59 -12.94
N LYS A 184 5.72 17.32 -12.53
CA LYS A 184 5.39 16.13 -13.35
C LYS A 184 3.93 15.70 -13.23
N VAL A 185 3.38 15.74 -12.02
CA VAL A 185 1.99 15.41 -11.71
C VAL A 185 1.15 16.70 -11.73
N SER A 186 -0.01 16.65 -12.38
CA SER A 186 -0.96 17.76 -12.42
C SER A 186 -2.05 17.56 -11.36
N ASP A 187 -2.29 18.56 -10.51
CA ASP A 187 -3.25 18.51 -9.37
C ASP A 187 -4.65 17.99 -9.76
N TYR A 188 -5.06 18.26 -11.00
CA TYR A 188 -6.33 17.78 -11.58
C TYR A 188 -6.47 16.25 -11.60
N LYS A 189 -5.37 15.50 -11.80
CA LYS A 189 -5.40 14.03 -11.90
C LYS A 189 -5.67 13.36 -10.56
N GLU A 190 -5.13 13.90 -9.48
CA GLU A 190 -5.36 13.40 -8.12
C GLU A 190 -6.81 13.63 -7.69
N GLN A 191 -7.36 14.82 -7.95
CA GLN A 191 -8.76 15.13 -7.69
C GLN A 191 -9.73 14.20 -8.44
N LEU A 192 -9.37 13.77 -9.66
CA LEU A 192 -10.10 12.73 -10.38
C LEU A 192 -9.97 11.36 -9.68
N LYS A 193 -8.75 10.92 -9.33
CA LYS A 193 -8.48 9.63 -8.65
C LYS A 193 -9.30 9.50 -7.35
N ILE A 194 -9.36 10.57 -6.55
CA ILE A 194 -10.20 10.68 -5.34
C ILE A 194 -11.70 10.66 -5.68
N GLN A 195 -12.14 11.42 -6.70
CA GLN A 195 -13.55 11.50 -7.06
C GLN A 195 -14.12 10.15 -7.51
N TYR A 196 -13.36 9.37 -8.29
CA TYR A 196 -13.80 8.07 -8.77
C TYR A 196 -13.76 7.02 -7.67
N SER A 197 -12.72 6.94 -6.83
CA SER A 197 -12.60 5.93 -5.77
C SER A 197 -13.75 5.92 -4.76
N LYS A 198 -14.39 7.08 -4.53
CA LYS A 198 -15.57 7.22 -3.66
C LYS A 198 -16.92 6.97 -4.36
N LYS A 199 -17.05 7.30 -5.64
CA LYS A 199 -18.33 7.19 -6.38
C LYS A 199 -18.49 5.87 -7.11
N GLU A 200 -17.39 5.26 -7.53
CA GLU A 200 -17.35 4.16 -8.48
C GLU A 200 -16.34 3.12 -8.02
N GLY A 201 -16.77 2.21 -7.14
CA GLY A 201 -15.90 1.18 -6.57
C GLY A 201 -15.28 0.25 -7.63
N GLU A 202 -15.83 0.24 -8.85
CA GLU A 202 -15.39 -0.60 -9.98
C GLU A 202 -14.79 0.25 -11.13
N PHE A 203 -14.35 1.49 -10.86
CA PHE A 203 -13.81 2.43 -11.87
C PHE A 203 -12.81 1.78 -12.84
N TRP A 204 -11.77 1.14 -12.30
CA TRP A 204 -10.71 0.50 -13.10
C TRP A 204 -11.14 -0.78 -13.84
N ALA A 205 -12.34 -1.30 -13.60
CA ALA A 205 -12.92 -2.40 -14.37
C ALA A 205 -13.81 -1.94 -15.54
N LYS A 206 -14.11 -0.65 -15.68
CA LYS A 206 -14.88 -0.15 -16.82
C LYS A 206 -14.12 -0.36 -18.12
N ARG A 207 -14.83 -0.82 -19.16
CA ARG A 207 -14.30 -0.98 -20.53
C ARG A 207 -15.27 -0.41 -21.57
N PRO A 208 -14.76 0.17 -22.68
CA PRO A 208 -13.35 0.47 -22.95
C PRO A 208 -12.77 1.54 -21.99
N LEU A 209 -11.44 1.59 -21.87
CA LEU A 209 -10.76 2.59 -21.04
C LEU A 209 -11.02 4.02 -21.57
N THR A 210 -11.48 4.92 -20.71
CA THR A 210 -11.75 6.32 -21.09
C THR A 210 -10.44 7.12 -21.26
N ASP A 211 -10.52 8.29 -21.89
CA ASP A 211 -9.36 9.17 -22.06
C ASP A 211 -8.80 9.67 -20.73
N GLU A 212 -9.66 9.85 -19.72
CA GLU A 212 -9.26 10.19 -18.35
C GLU A 212 -8.49 9.03 -17.68
N MET A 213 -9.01 7.79 -17.79
CA MET A 213 -8.34 6.59 -17.26
C MET A 213 -6.94 6.43 -17.87
N LYS A 214 -6.83 6.55 -19.20
CA LYS A 214 -5.54 6.50 -19.91
C LYS A 214 -4.62 7.65 -19.48
N SER A 215 -5.14 8.86 -19.32
CA SER A 215 -4.36 10.03 -18.91
C SER A 215 -3.79 9.90 -17.49
N VAL A 216 -4.55 9.33 -16.55
CA VAL A 216 -4.05 9.00 -15.20
C VAL A 216 -2.96 7.92 -15.29
N ALA A 217 -3.27 6.76 -15.86
CA ALA A 217 -2.35 5.63 -15.98
C ALA A 217 -1.02 5.98 -16.68
N VAL A 218 -1.06 6.78 -17.76
CA VAL A 218 0.13 7.31 -18.46
C VAL A 218 0.90 8.32 -17.62
N GLY A 219 0.20 9.11 -16.80
CA GLY A 219 0.81 10.11 -15.92
C GLY A 219 1.66 9.45 -14.83
N ASP A 220 1.14 8.41 -14.20
CA ASP A 220 1.74 7.80 -13.02
C ASP A 220 3.11 7.16 -13.36
N VAL A 221 3.24 6.45 -14.50
CA VAL A 221 4.55 5.94 -14.98
C VAL A 221 5.48 7.03 -15.55
N ARG A 222 4.96 8.00 -16.31
CA ARG A 222 5.81 9.08 -16.89
C ARG A 222 6.36 10.06 -15.85
N ALA A 223 5.80 10.10 -14.64
CA ALA A 223 6.31 10.91 -13.55
C ALA A 223 7.62 10.37 -12.94
N LEU A 224 7.81 9.04 -12.98
CA LEU A 224 8.94 8.35 -12.33
C LEU A 224 10.28 8.52 -13.07
N ILE A 225 10.25 8.63 -14.40
CA ILE A 225 11.45 8.64 -15.26
C ILE A 225 11.48 9.83 -16.22
N PRO A 226 12.67 10.32 -16.60
CA PRO A 226 13.98 9.93 -16.08
C PRO A 226 14.35 10.62 -14.75
N GLU A 227 13.70 11.74 -14.42
CA GLU A 227 14.25 12.74 -13.49
C GLU A 227 14.24 12.32 -12.02
N VAL A 228 13.13 11.75 -11.54
CA VAL A 228 13.01 11.27 -10.14
C VAL A 228 13.95 10.09 -9.93
N PHE A 229 13.89 9.08 -10.79
CA PHE A 229 14.78 7.92 -10.80
C PHE A 229 16.26 8.30 -10.79
N GLU A 230 16.75 9.06 -11.77
CA GLU A 230 18.18 9.38 -11.86
C GLU A 230 18.65 10.27 -10.69
N THR A 231 17.80 11.15 -10.18
CA THR A 231 18.12 11.96 -8.99
C THR A 231 18.29 11.09 -7.75
N GLN A 232 17.33 10.21 -7.46
CA GLN A 232 17.40 9.31 -6.30
C GLN A 232 18.55 8.29 -6.43
N LYS A 233 18.70 7.67 -7.60
CA LYS A 233 19.79 6.72 -7.93
C LYS A 233 21.16 7.36 -7.71
N ARG A 234 21.36 8.60 -8.18
CA ARG A 234 22.59 9.38 -7.94
C ARG A 234 22.86 9.60 -6.45
N PHE A 235 21.85 9.91 -5.65
CA PHE A 235 22.01 10.09 -4.20
C PHE A 235 22.34 8.77 -3.49
N ILE A 236 21.61 7.68 -3.76
CA ILE A 236 21.89 6.34 -3.24
C ILE A 236 23.33 5.92 -3.55
N TRP A 237 23.80 6.15 -4.78
CA TRP A 237 25.15 5.78 -5.18
C TRP A 237 26.23 6.63 -4.50
N LYS A 238 26.01 7.95 -4.41
CA LYS A 238 26.93 8.89 -3.74
C LYS A 238 27.07 8.59 -2.25
N SER A 239 25.97 8.27 -1.57
CA SER A 239 25.94 7.93 -0.14
C SER A 239 26.27 6.46 0.16
N ARG A 240 26.57 5.64 -0.86
CA ARG A 240 26.91 4.21 -0.74
C ARG A 240 25.83 3.36 -0.07
N LEU A 241 24.55 3.64 -0.39
CA LEU A 241 23.38 3.00 0.23
C LEU A 241 22.82 1.81 -0.56
N GLN A 242 23.53 1.31 -1.60
CA GLN A 242 23.01 0.33 -2.56
C GLN A 242 22.52 -0.97 -1.92
N GLU A 243 23.27 -1.49 -0.95
CA GLU A 243 22.94 -2.74 -0.26
C GLU A 243 21.69 -2.60 0.61
N LYS A 244 21.71 -1.59 1.50
CA LYS A 244 20.56 -1.21 2.33
C LYS A 244 19.31 -0.95 1.48
N PHE A 245 19.44 -0.25 0.36
CA PHE A 245 18.36 -0.02 -0.60
C PHE A 245 17.79 -1.35 -1.14
N ARG A 246 18.64 -2.22 -1.69
CA ARG A 246 18.23 -3.54 -2.21
C ARG A 246 17.53 -4.40 -1.17
N GLU A 247 18.01 -4.41 0.08
CA GLU A 247 17.35 -5.10 1.19
C GLU A 247 15.92 -4.59 1.40
N ARG A 248 15.72 -3.27 1.53
CA ARG A 248 14.39 -2.69 1.77
C ARG A 248 13.46 -2.81 0.58
N VAL A 249 13.97 -2.82 -0.65
CA VAL A 249 13.18 -3.12 -1.84
C VAL A 249 12.69 -4.58 -1.77
N SER A 250 13.57 -5.54 -1.48
CA SER A 250 13.19 -6.95 -1.34
C SER A 250 12.14 -7.16 -0.24
N GLU A 251 12.26 -6.43 0.88
CA GLU A 251 11.26 -6.43 1.96
C GLU A 251 9.90 -5.85 1.55
N THR A 252 9.88 -4.83 0.68
CA THR A 252 8.63 -4.23 0.20
C THR A 252 7.93 -5.15 -0.81
N ILE A 253 8.66 -5.71 -1.78
CA ILE A 253 8.13 -6.70 -2.74
C ILE A 253 7.53 -7.90 -2.01
N LYS A 254 8.25 -8.42 -1.01
CA LYS A 254 7.84 -9.64 -0.30
C LYS A 254 6.83 -9.39 0.83
N PHE A 255 6.45 -8.15 1.12
CA PHE A 255 5.67 -7.80 2.33
C PHE A 255 4.36 -8.59 2.44
N TYR A 256 3.60 -8.72 1.35
CA TYR A 256 2.34 -9.50 1.31
C TYR A 256 2.51 -10.90 0.68
N ILE A 257 3.74 -11.35 0.46
CA ILE A 257 4.08 -12.65 -0.15
C ILE A 257 4.68 -13.60 0.91
N ASP A 258 5.56 -13.07 1.77
CA ASP A 258 6.34 -13.82 2.74
C ASP A 258 6.03 -13.33 4.17
N ASP A 259 5.39 -14.19 4.96
CA ASP A 259 5.03 -13.91 6.35
C ASP A 259 6.25 -13.70 7.27
N GLU A 260 7.40 -14.34 6.99
CA GLU A 260 8.62 -14.13 7.78
C GLU A 260 9.25 -12.78 7.47
N VAL A 261 9.32 -12.39 6.19
CA VAL A 261 9.78 -11.02 5.82
C VAL A 261 8.90 -9.96 6.48
N ARG A 262 7.56 -10.15 6.48
CA ARG A 262 6.63 -9.26 7.15
C ARG A 262 6.93 -9.13 8.66
N LYS A 263 7.12 -10.26 9.36
CA LYS A 263 7.49 -10.29 10.79
C LYS A 263 8.82 -9.58 11.06
N HIS A 264 9.85 -9.78 10.23
CA HIS A 264 11.15 -9.13 10.39
C HIS A 264 11.04 -7.60 10.24
N ARG A 265 10.31 -7.12 9.22
CA ARG A 265 10.03 -5.68 9.02
C ARG A 265 9.27 -5.08 10.19
N PHE A 266 8.24 -5.76 10.71
CA PHE A 266 7.53 -5.31 11.91
C PHE A 266 8.42 -5.27 13.16
N LYS A 267 9.23 -6.31 13.40
CA LYS A 267 10.18 -6.36 14.53
C LYS A 267 11.18 -5.21 14.46
N ARG A 268 11.72 -4.90 13.28
CA ARG A 268 12.62 -3.74 13.10
C ARG A 268 11.93 -2.43 13.43
N LYS A 269 10.74 -2.17 12.86
CA LYS A 269 9.98 -0.93 13.13
C LYS A 269 9.62 -0.81 14.62
N PHE A 270 9.23 -1.90 15.28
CA PHE A 270 8.95 -1.92 16.71
C PHE A 270 10.16 -1.54 17.57
N LEU A 271 11.36 -2.03 17.24
CA LEU A 271 12.59 -1.67 17.95
C LEU A 271 12.92 -0.18 17.79
N ILE A 272 12.81 0.37 16.58
CA ILE A 272 13.02 1.79 16.31
C ILE A 272 12.03 2.66 17.11
N VAL A 273 10.72 2.34 17.04
CA VAL A 273 9.68 3.05 17.80
C VAL A 273 9.97 3.00 19.30
N ASN A 274 10.33 1.84 19.85
CA ASN A 274 10.63 1.73 21.29
C ASN A 274 11.87 2.56 21.67
N GLN A 275 12.94 2.53 20.88
CA GLN A 275 14.15 3.32 21.14
C GLN A 275 13.86 4.82 21.17
N ILE A 276 13.01 5.32 20.27
CA ILE A 276 12.60 6.73 20.25
C ILE A 276 11.71 7.04 21.46
N ILE A 277 10.74 6.19 21.79
CA ILE A 277 9.88 6.35 22.98
C ILE A 277 10.69 6.37 24.28
N ASP A 278 11.68 5.48 24.42
CA ASP A 278 12.57 5.45 25.57
C ASP A 278 13.43 6.73 25.63
N THR A 279 13.91 7.23 24.49
CA THR A 279 14.60 8.52 24.37
C THR A 279 13.70 9.71 24.77
N ILE A 280 12.42 9.70 24.40
CA ILE A 280 11.45 10.71 24.84
C ILE A 280 11.30 10.67 26.36
N ASN A 281 11.10 9.47 26.92
CA ASN A 281 10.88 9.24 28.34
C ASN A 281 12.09 9.63 29.22
N GLU A 282 13.31 9.53 28.69
CA GLU A 282 14.55 9.92 29.39
C GLU A 282 14.88 11.41 29.31
N LYS A 283 14.60 12.06 28.17
CA LYS A 283 15.13 13.41 27.88
C LYS A 283 14.13 14.57 28.06
N TRP A 284 12.83 14.30 28.01
CA TRP A 284 11.80 15.36 27.98
C TRP A 284 11.17 15.62 29.34
N ASP A 285 10.69 16.84 29.55
CA ASP A 285 10.08 17.28 30.81
C ASP A 285 8.67 16.69 30.94
N ALA A 286 8.26 16.34 32.16
CA ALA A 286 6.94 15.77 32.42
C ALA A 286 5.77 16.71 32.05
N ARG A 287 6.01 17.99 31.75
CA ARG A 287 5.04 18.98 31.24
C ARG A 287 4.95 19.02 29.71
N THR A 288 5.87 18.41 28.97
CA THR A 288 5.83 18.33 27.50
C THR A 288 4.51 17.71 27.03
N ILE A 289 3.91 18.30 26.01
CA ILE A 289 2.67 17.83 25.38
C ILE A 289 2.93 17.33 23.97
N CYS A 290 2.02 16.52 23.42
CA CYS A 290 2.21 15.88 22.12
C CYS A 290 2.41 16.88 20.96
N SER A 291 1.91 18.11 21.08
CA SER A 291 2.08 19.18 20.07
C SER A 291 3.41 19.95 20.18
N ASP A 292 4.27 19.64 21.16
CA ASP A 292 5.62 20.22 21.24
C ASP A 292 6.58 19.54 20.23
N PHE A 293 6.22 18.36 19.73
CA PHE A 293 6.93 17.65 18.68
C PHE A 293 6.44 18.10 17.29
N PRO A 294 7.33 18.37 16.32
CA PRO A 294 6.94 18.65 14.94
C PRO A 294 6.13 17.49 14.34
N GLU A 295 5.11 17.78 13.53
CA GLU A 295 4.19 16.77 12.96
C GLU A 295 4.89 15.72 12.08
N ASP A 296 6.04 16.04 11.52
CA ASP A 296 6.84 15.11 10.71
C ASP A 296 7.91 14.37 11.54
N SER A 297 8.16 14.77 12.79
CA SER A 297 9.28 14.27 13.60
C SER A 297 9.21 12.77 13.91
N ASP A 298 10.37 12.16 14.10
CA ASP A 298 10.49 10.77 14.52
C ASP A 298 9.81 10.52 15.87
N GLU A 299 9.85 11.48 16.79
CA GLU A 299 9.17 11.43 18.08
C GLU A 299 7.64 11.39 17.94
N TYR A 300 7.07 12.28 17.13
CA TYR A 300 5.63 12.32 16.87
C TYR A 300 5.16 11.05 16.16
N GLU A 301 5.92 10.60 15.15
CA GLU A 301 5.62 9.39 14.40
C GLU A 301 5.82 8.10 15.25
N ALA A 302 6.71 8.11 16.24
CA ALA A 302 6.83 7.05 17.25
C ALA A 302 5.63 7.03 18.21
N LEU A 303 5.20 8.19 18.71
CA LEU A 303 4.01 8.32 19.55
C LEU A 303 2.75 7.83 18.82
N LYS A 304 2.62 8.08 17.51
CA LYS A 304 1.52 7.52 16.70
C LYS A 304 1.60 6.00 16.55
N ARG A 305 2.81 5.40 16.50
CA ARG A 305 3.03 3.96 16.28
C ARG A 305 3.05 3.07 17.53
N ILE A 306 3.37 3.58 18.73
CA ILE A 306 3.34 2.73 19.95
C ILE A 306 1.90 2.35 20.31
N ASP A 307 1.66 1.12 20.77
CA ASP A 307 0.35 0.72 21.29
C ASP A 307 0.08 1.38 22.65
N TYR A 308 -1.15 1.83 22.93
CA TYR A 308 -1.46 2.49 24.20
C TYR A 308 -1.28 1.57 25.43
N ARG A 309 -1.34 0.26 25.25
CA ARG A 309 -1.09 -0.74 26.30
C ARG A 309 0.40 -0.93 26.58
N ASP A 310 1.26 -0.66 25.59
CA ASP A 310 2.71 -0.66 25.79
C ASP A 310 3.15 0.71 26.36
N ALA A 311 2.55 1.80 25.88
CA ALA A 311 2.77 3.16 26.38
C ALA A 311 2.49 3.29 27.89
N CYS A 312 1.41 2.68 28.39
CA CYS A 312 1.09 2.71 29.82
C CYS A 312 2.03 1.89 30.70
N ILE A 313 2.75 0.92 30.13
CA ILE A 313 3.81 0.16 30.81
C ILE A 313 5.13 0.96 30.84
N LYS A 314 5.41 1.77 29.81
CA LYS A 314 6.63 2.60 29.73
C LYS A 314 6.70 3.64 30.85
N SER A 315 5.71 4.52 30.95
CA SER A 315 5.56 5.47 32.07
C SER A 315 4.21 6.19 32.02
N PRO A 316 3.75 6.81 33.13
CA PRO A 316 2.59 7.71 33.11
C PRO A 316 2.74 8.93 32.19
N PHE A 317 3.99 9.33 31.86
CA PHE A 317 4.28 10.41 30.92
C PHE A 317 4.05 9.97 29.48
N ILE A 318 4.58 8.80 29.09
CA ILE A 318 4.36 8.22 27.76
C ILE A 318 2.90 7.79 27.55
N ASP A 319 2.22 7.27 28.58
CA ASP A 319 0.77 7.00 28.54
C ASP A 319 -0.03 8.27 28.20
N ARG A 320 0.30 9.39 28.85
CA ARG A 320 -0.35 10.68 28.62
C ARG A 320 -0.07 11.19 27.20
N LEU A 321 1.19 11.22 26.77
CA LEU A 321 1.55 11.64 25.41
C LEU A 321 0.87 10.77 24.34
N LYS A 322 0.77 9.45 24.55
CA LYS A 322 0.06 8.57 23.62
C LYS A 322 -1.45 8.86 23.59
N ALA A 323 -2.06 9.10 24.75
CA ALA A 323 -3.47 9.49 24.82
C ALA A 323 -3.73 10.86 24.18
N GLU A 324 -2.79 11.80 24.29
CA GLU A 324 -2.83 13.10 23.61
C GLU A 324 -2.71 12.97 22.09
N SER A 325 -1.76 12.16 21.59
CA SER A 325 -1.67 11.80 20.15
C SER A 325 -3.00 11.28 19.66
N ILE A 326 -3.52 10.18 20.26
CA ILE A 326 -4.80 9.57 19.88
C ILE A 326 -5.95 10.60 19.91
N LEU A 327 -5.95 11.56 20.83
CA LEU A 327 -7.00 12.60 20.88
C LEU A 327 -6.87 13.65 19.78
N SER A 328 -5.66 14.05 19.39
CA SER A 328 -5.43 14.99 18.27
C SER A 328 -5.93 14.37 16.96
N ASP A 329 -5.37 13.20 16.70
CA ASP A 329 -5.69 12.24 15.67
C ASP A 329 -7.19 11.94 15.49
N LEU A 330 -7.90 11.65 16.59
CA LEU A 330 -9.35 11.40 16.56
C LEU A 330 -10.17 12.66 16.24
N LYS A 331 -9.71 13.86 16.64
CA LYS A 331 -10.39 15.13 16.30
C LYS A 331 -10.24 15.44 14.82
N GLU A 332 -9.03 15.27 14.27
CA GLU A 332 -8.78 15.45 12.83
C GLU A 332 -9.73 14.59 12.00
N LEU A 333 -9.90 13.31 12.36
CA LEU A 333 -10.86 12.43 11.71
C LEU A 333 -12.32 12.85 11.94
N ASP A 334 -12.68 13.30 13.15
CA ASP A 334 -14.05 13.77 13.43
C ASP A 334 -14.40 15.02 12.61
N ASP A 335 -13.46 15.95 12.43
CA ASP A 335 -13.61 17.17 11.64
C ASP A 335 -13.72 16.85 10.14
N LYS A 336 -12.84 16.00 9.61
CA LYS A 336 -12.87 15.55 8.20
C LYS A 336 -14.20 14.85 7.86
N LEU A 337 -14.67 13.96 8.73
CA LEU A 337 -15.97 13.29 8.59
C LEU A 337 -17.15 14.26 8.70
N SER A 338 -17.04 15.34 9.48
CA SER A 338 -18.12 16.31 9.69
C SER A 338 -18.26 17.34 8.56
N LYS A 339 -17.19 17.57 7.80
CA LYS A 339 -17.18 18.46 6.61
C LYS A 339 -17.48 17.74 5.29
N ASP A 340 -17.66 16.42 5.33
CA ASP A 340 -17.70 15.53 4.15
C ASP A 340 -16.48 15.73 3.23
N GLU A 341 -15.29 15.86 3.81
CA GLU A 341 -14.06 16.06 3.04
C GLU A 341 -13.79 14.84 2.12
N LYS A 342 -13.48 15.13 0.85
CA LYS A 342 -13.42 14.10 -0.20
C LYS A 342 -12.25 13.13 -0.05
N ASP A 343 -11.21 13.50 0.70
CA ASP A 343 -10.27 12.54 1.26
C ASP A 343 -10.43 12.52 2.78
N TYR A 344 -10.67 11.33 3.35
CA TYR A 344 -10.71 11.18 4.81
C TYR A 344 -9.30 11.09 5.40
N GLY A 345 -8.25 10.88 4.59
CA GLY A 345 -6.85 11.33 4.76
C GLY A 345 -6.05 10.87 5.98
N VAL A 346 -6.69 10.36 7.03
CA VAL A 346 -6.04 9.90 8.25
C VAL A 346 -5.48 8.50 7.99
N LYS A 347 -4.36 8.46 7.24
CA LYS A 347 -3.64 7.29 6.67
C LYS A 347 -3.40 6.11 7.65
N TRP A 348 -3.66 6.29 8.95
CA TRP A 348 -3.30 5.37 10.02
C TRP A 348 -4.48 5.01 10.99
N ILE A 349 -5.64 5.68 10.96
CA ILE A 349 -6.85 5.21 11.68
C ILE A 349 -7.68 4.29 10.79
N THR A 350 -7.51 2.98 10.96
CA THR A 350 -8.43 2.00 10.36
C THR A 350 -9.68 1.80 11.23
N PHE A 351 -10.77 1.33 10.63
CA PHE A 351 -11.97 0.91 11.37
C PHE A 351 -11.67 -0.22 12.37
N SER A 352 -10.69 -1.07 12.04
CA SER A 352 -10.13 -2.07 12.95
C SER A 352 -9.41 -1.42 14.15
N LEU A 353 -8.54 -0.44 13.92
CA LEU A 353 -7.84 0.28 14.99
C LEU A 353 -8.82 1.02 15.92
N LEU A 354 -9.84 1.69 15.39
CA LEU A 354 -10.90 2.27 16.24
C LEU A 354 -11.55 1.23 17.15
N SER A 355 -11.68 -0.02 16.68
CA SER A 355 -12.24 -1.12 17.46
C SER A 355 -11.36 -1.55 18.65
N SER A 356 -10.08 -1.17 18.70
CA SER A 356 -9.23 -1.34 19.89
C SER A 356 -9.19 -0.11 20.80
N ILE A 357 -9.42 1.09 20.24
CA ILE A 357 -9.41 2.38 20.95
C ILE A 357 -10.75 2.67 21.65
N ILE A 358 -11.88 2.12 21.20
CA ILE A 358 -13.19 2.31 21.89
C ILE A 358 -13.19 1.88 23.37
N ASP A 359 -12.29 0.99 23.76
CA ASP A 359 -12.16 0.47 25.14
C ASP A 359 -10.97 1.07 25.90
N HIS A 360 -10.37 2.14 25.38
CA HIS A 360 -9.24 2.84 25.98
C HIS A 360 -9.54 3.32 27.43
N PRO A 361 -8.59 3.19 28.38
CA PRO A 361 -8.81 3.56 29.79
C PRO A 361 -9.25 5.01 29.99
N ASN A 362 -8.59 5.96 29.30
CA ASN A 362 -9.00 7.36 29.25
C ASN A 362 -10.41 7.49 28.63
N LYS A 363 -11.38 7.94 29.45
CA LYS A 363 -12.79 8.03 29.06
C LYS A 363 -13.06 9.04 27.94
N THR A 364 -12.26 10.09 27.82
CA THR A 364 -12.36 11.08 26.72
C THR A 364 -11.99 10.42 25.40
N VAL A 365 -10.87 9.67 25.37
CA VAL A 365 -10.45 8.86 24.20
C VAL A 365 -11.55 7.86 23.82
N SER A 366 -11.99 7.03 24.76
CA SER A 366 -13.02 6.01 24.50
C SER A 366 -14.33 6.63 23.98
N LYS A 367 -14.77 7.77 24.54
CA LYS A 367 -16.00 8.45 24.11
C LYS A 367 -15.87 9.02 22.69
N LEU A 368 -14.75 9.68 22.38
CA LEU A 368 -14.52 10.25 21.06
C LEU A 368 -14.34 9.15 20.00
N ALA A 369 -13.55 8.11 20.29
CA ALA A 369 -13.38 6.96 19.40
C ALA A 369 -14.71 6.25 19.09
N LYS A 370 -15.62 6.15 20.07
CA LYS A 370 -16.98 5.62 19.86
C LYS A 370 -17.79 6.50 18.90
N ASN A 371 -17.73 7.82 19.03
CA ASN A 371 -18.41 8.76 18.12
C ASN A 371 -17.85 8.67 16.70
N VAL A 372 -16.53 8.87 16.55
CA VAL A 372 -15.80 8.81 15.28
C VAL A 372 -16.04 7.49 14.56
N LYS A 373 -16.01 6.35 15.27
CA LYS A 373 -16.30 5.04 14.68
C LYS A 373 -17.73 4.92 14.14
N GLN A 374 -18.73 5.53 14.78
CA GLN A 374 -20.11 5.51 14.28
C GLN A 374 -20.30 6.46 13.09
N LYS A 375 -19.66 7.64 13.09
CA LYS A 375 -19.62 8.53 11.91
C LYS A 375 -18.97 7.82 10.71
N LEU A 376 -17.76 7.28 10.90
CA LEU A 376 -17.01 6.55 9.87
C LEU A 376 -17.79 5.34 9.36
N LYS A 377 -18.43 4.56 10.25
CA LYS A 377 -19.33 3.46 9.86
C LYS A 377 -20.45 3.94 8.94
N SER A 378 -21.07 5.07 9.30
CA SER A 378 -22.22 5.61 8.57
C SER A 378 -21.80 6.09 7.18
N VAL A 379 -20.69 6.83 7.10
CA VAL A 379 -20.10 7.33 5.83
C VAL A 379 -19.75 6.17 4.90
N ILE A 380 -18.94 5.21 5.36
CA ILE A 380 -18.55 4.05 4.54
C ILE A 380 -19.76 3.22 4.12
N LEU A 381 -20.78 3.09 4.98
CA LEU A 381 -22.01 2.38 4.61
C LEU A 381 -22.79 3.11 3.50
N GLN A 382 -22.83 4.45 3.50
CA GLN A 382 -23.39 5.23 2.38
C GLN A 382 -22.55 5.11 1.11
N GLU A 383 -21.21 5.07 1.20
CA GLU A 383 -20.35 4.78 0.05
C GLU A 383 -20.67 3.41 -0.55
N ILE A 384 -20.79 2.37 0.28
CA ILE A 384 -21.18 1.02 -0.16
C ILE A 384 -22.55 1.03 -0.86
N TYR A 385 -23.52 1.83 -0.37
CA TYR A 385 -24.85 1.97 -0.97
C TYR A 385 -24.84 2.56 -2.39
N VAL A 386 -23.81 3.33 -2.73
CA VAL A 386 -23.67 4.03 -4.03
C VAL A 386 -22.74 3.27 -4.98
N LYS A 387 -21.62 2.74 -4.47
CA LYS A 387 -20.56 2.12 -5.28
C LYS A 387 -20.94 0.77 -5.91
N TYR A 388 -21.84 0.01 -5.29
CA TYR A 388 -21.95 -1.43 -5.53
C TYR A 388 -23.37 -1.90 -5.85
N THR A 389 -23.45 -3.02 -6.56
CA THR A 389 -24.69 -3.62 -7.04
C THR A 389 -24.88 -5.04 -6.48
N THR A 390 -26.01 -5.68 -6.81
CA THR A 390 -26.23 -7.10 -6.50
C THR A 390 -25.30 -8.04 -7.25
N GLU A 391 -24.56 -7.57 -8.25
CA GLU A 391 -23.63 -8.37 -9.05
C GLU A 391 -22.18 -8.24 -8.57
N THR A 392 -21.83 -7.13 -7.91
CA THR A 392 -20.49 -6.83 -7.36
C THR A 392 -19.84 -8.04 -6.67
N ASN A 393 -18.57 -8.25 -6.98
CA ASN A 393 -17.74 -9.30 -6.40
C ASN A 393 -17.19 -8.85 -5.04
N LEU A 394 -17.13 -9.77 -4.05
CA LEU A 394 -16.58 -9.47 -2.74
C LEU A 394 -15.11 -8.99 -2.78
N LYS A 395 -14.35 -9.39 -3.81
CA LYS A 395 -12.97 -8.94 -4.05
C LYS A 395 -12.87 -7.44 -4.40
N HIS A 396 -13.96 -6.81 -4.82
CA HIS A 396 -13.98 -5.38 -5.19
C HIS A 396 -14.10 -4.45 -3.97
N LEU A 397 -14.43 -5.00 -2.80
CA LEU A 397 -14.54 -4.22 -1.57
C LEU A 397 -13.17 -4.06 -0.91
N THR A 398 -12.87 -2.83 -0.49
CA THR A 398 -11.70 -2.53 0.32
C THR A 398 -11.76 -3.24 1.68
N LYS A 399 -10.60 -3.40 2.32
CA LYS A 399 -10.50 -3.94 3.69
C LYS A 399 -11.39 -3.18 4.68
N CYS A 400 -11.47 -1.86 4.57
CA CYS A 400 -12.27 -1.02 5.46
C CYS A 400 -13.78 -1.22 5.25
N GLU A 401 -14.25 -1.31 4.00
CA GLU A 401 -15.64 -1.62 3.67
C GLU A 401 -16.03 -3.02 4.17
N LYS A 402 -15.16 -4.03 3.99
CA LYS A 402 -15.37 -5.38 4.56
C LYS A 402 -15.48 -5.33 6.08
N ASP A 403 -14.64 -4.56 6.77
CA ASP A 403 -14.69 -4.46 8.25
C ASP A 403 -15.93 -3.69 8.75
N VAL A 404 -16.43 -2.70 7.99
CA VAL A 404 -17.73 -2.05 8.24
C VAL A 404 -18.88 -3.03 8.05
N LEU A 405 -18.90 -3.84 6.99
CA LEU A 405 -19.89 -4.91 6.79
C LEU A 405 -19.85 -5.94 7.93
N ARG A 406 -18.68 -6.41 8.36
CA ARG A 406 -18.53 -7.32 9.51
C ARG A 406 -19.13 -6.76 10.81
N SER A 407 -19.21 -5.43 10.94
CA SER A 407 -19.80 -4.73 12.08
C SER A 407 -21.34 -4.61 12.03
N LEU A 408 -21.99 -5.06 10.95
CA LEU A 408 -23.45 -5.09 10.84
C LEU A 408 -24.01 -6.32 11.59
N ASN A 409 -25.19 -6.15 12.18
CA ASN A 409 -25.92 -7.23 12.86
C ASN A 409 -27.22 -7.52 12.11
N LEU A 410 -27.13 -8.31 11.03
CA LEU A 410 -28.29 -8.61 10.18
C LEU A 410 -29.04 -9.86 10.66
N ASN A 411 -30.29 -9.62 11.07
CA ASN A 411 -31.18 -10.66 11.59
C ASN A 411 -31.90 -11.45 10.50
N GLY A 412 -31.67 -11.16 9.21
CA GLY A 412 -32.29 -11.88 8.10
C GLY A 412 -31.72 -11.53 6.73
N THR A 413 -32.12 -12.31 5.72
CA THR A 413 -31.99 -11.96 4.29
C THR A 413 -33.01 -10.90 3.87
N ASN A 414 -34.19 -10.89 4.50
CA ASN A 414 -35.22 -9.88 4.30
C ASN A 414 -35.08 -8.75 5.33
N ASN A 415 -34.14 -7.82 5.09
CA ASN A 415 -34.09 -6.57 5.85
C ASN A 415 -34.60 -5.39 5.01
N GLN A 416 -35.78 -4.86 5.34
CA GLN A 416 -36.39 -3.73 4.64
C GLN A 416 -35.64 -2.40 4.86
N GLN A 417 -34.75 -2.30 5.85
CA GLN A 417 -34.00 -1.09 6.20
C GLN A 417 -32.59 -1.04 5.58
N CYS A 418 -32.20 -2.06 4.81
CA CYS A 418 -30.86 -2.17 4.23
C CYS A 418 -30.95 -2.58 2.74
N PRO A 419 -30.23 -1.93 1.81
CA PRO A 419 -30.23 -2.29 0.40
C PRO A 419 -29.85 -3.76 0.17
N GLN A 420 -30.55 -4.42 -0.75
CA GLN A 420 -30.37 -5.86 -1.02
C GLN A 420 -28.93 -6.24 -1.40
N HIS A 421 -28.21 -5.37 -2.12
CA HIS A 421 -26.80 -5.60 -2.44
C HIS A 421 -25.91 -5.63 -1.18
N VAL A 422 -26.18 -4.79 -0.16
CA VAL A 422 -25.45 -4.81 1.12
C VAL A 422 -25.78 -6.04 1.92
N VAL A 423 -27.05 -6.46 1.95
CA VAL A 423 -27.45 -7.72 2.61
C VAL A 423 -26.75 -8.90 1.95
N ARG A 424 -26.69 -8.95 0.60
CA ARG A 424 -25.92 -9.96 -0.15
C ARG A 424 -24.43 -9.93 0.19
N LEU A 425 -23.79 -8.76 0.09
CA LEU A 425 -22.35 -8.60 0.36
C LEU A 425 -21.98 -8.97 1.81
N TYR A 426 -22.82 -8.62 2.78
CA TYR A 426 -22.68 -9.05 4.18
C TYR A 426 -22.65 -10.57 4.32
N TRP A 427 -23.61 -11.27 3.70
CA TRP A 427 -23.71 -12.72 3.81
C TRP A 427 -22.60 -13.44 3.04
N LEU A 428 -22.21 -12.96 1.86
CA LEU A 428 -21.05 -13.45 1.11
C LEU A 428 -19.75 -13.28 1.91
N LEU A 429 -19.59 -12.15 2.61
CA LEU A 429 -18.43 -11.91 3.46
C LEU A 429 -18.40 -12.84 4.69
N ALA A 430 -19.56 -13.11 5.29
CA ALA A 430 -19.65 -14.08 6.38
C ALA A 430 -19.31 -15.52 5.92
N GLU A 431 -19.66 -15.87 4.68
CA GLU A 431 -19.35 -17.17 4.08
C GLU A 431 -17.86 -17.30 3.74
N ASP A 432 -17.28 -16.28 3.11
CA ASP A 432 -15.85 -16.20 2.81
C ASP A 432 -15.00 -16.23 4.10
N ASP A 433 -15.41 -15.49 5.15
CA ASP A 433 -14.76 -15.55 6.47
C ASP A 433 -14.75 -16.98 7.04
N ILE A 434 -15.86 -17.72 6.94
CA ILE A 434 -15.93 -19.12 7.41
C ILE A 434 -15.05 -20.03 6.55
N ASN A 435 -15.14 -19.91 5.22
CA ASN A 435 -14.36 -20.73 4.28
C ASN A 435 -12.85 -20.51 4.48
N ASN A 436 -12.42 -19.27 4.69
CA ASN A 436 -11.01 -18.94 4.92
C ASN A 436 -10.52 -19.36 6.32
N ASN A 437 -11.38 -19.36 7.35
CA ASN A 437 -11.04 -19.98 8.64
C ASN A 437 -10.98 -21.52 8.55
N CYS A 438 -11.82 -22.15 7.72
CA CYS A 438 -11.76 -23.59 7.46
C CYS A 438 -10.45 -23.99 6.77
N LYS A 439 -9.97 -23.24 5.77
CA LYS A 439 -8.65 -23.43 5.17
C LYS A 439 -7.53 -23.34 6.22
N LYS A 440 -7.53 -22.28 7.03
CA LYS A 440 -6.55 -22.08 8.12
C LYS A 440 -6.58 -23.19 9.17
N LEU A 441 -7.74 -23.79 9.43
CA LEU A 441 -7.87 -24.95 10.30
C LEU A 441 -7.27 -26.22 9.67
N ILE A 442 -7.44 -26.42 8.37
CA ILE A 442 -6.82 -27.53 7.64
C ILE A 442 -5.28 -27.36 7.61
N GLU A 443 -4.79 -26.14 7.38
CA GLU A 443 -3.35 -25.83 7.32
C GLU A 443 -2.64 -25.93 8.68
N LYS A 444 -3.32 -25.58 9.77
CA LYS A 444 -2.69 -25.47 11.11
C LYS A 444 -3.08 -26.58 12.08
N GLU A 445 -4.12 -27.34 11.77
CA GLU A 445 -4.68 -28.41 12.62
C GLU A 445 -4.80 -27.97 14.09
N ASN A 446 -4.14 -28.67 15.01
CA ASN A 446 -4.10 -28.37 16.45
C ASN A 446 -3.53 -26.98 16.81
N GLY A 447 -2.79 -26.35 15.88
CA GLY A 447 -2.29 -24.98 16.00
C GLY A 447 -3.32 -23.90 15.63
N PHE A 448 -4.50 -24.27 15.15
CA PHE A 448 -5.59 -23.32 14.88
C PHE A 448 -6.12 -22.69 16.18
N LYS A 449 -6.44 -21.39 16.12
CA LYS A 449 -6.90 -20.60 17.26
C LYS A 449 -8.11 -19.77 16.88
N MET A 450 -9.08 -19.65 17.79
CA MET A 450 -10.36 -19.01 17.50
C MET A 450 -10.93 -18.27 18.71
N GLN A 451 -11.68 -17.20 18.48
CA GLN A 451 -12.38 -16.50 19.56
C GLN A 451 -13.73 -17.16 19.85
N ALA A 452 -14.10 -17.31 21.13
CA ALA A 452 -15.35 -17.97 21.54
C ALA A 452 -16.60 -17.34 20.90
N TRP A 453 -16.67 -16.00 20.86
CA TRP A 453 -17.78 -15.28 20.22
C TRP A 453 -17.96 -15.63 18.73
N TYR A 454 -16.88 -16.03 18.03
CA TYR A 454 -16.94 -16.43 16.63
C TYR A 454 -17.46 -17.86 16.48
N TYR A 455 -17.11 -18.77 17.39
CA TYR A 455 -17.77 -20.08 17.50
C TYR A 455 -19.28 -19.91 17.72
N ASP A 456 -19.68 -19.10 18.71
CA ASP A 456 -21.10 -18.82 18.98
C ASP A 456 -21.83 -18.24 17.77
N LYS A 457 -21.16 -17.35 17.01
CA LYS A 457 -21.68 -16.78 15.76
C LYS A 457 -21.93 -17.86 14.70
N ILE A 458 -20.99 -18.79 14.50
CA ILE A 458 -21.14 -19.94 13.58
C ILE A 458 -22.31 -20.83 14.00
N ILE A 459 -22.40 -21.18 15.29
CA ILE A 459 -23.51 -21.98 15.82
C ILE A 459 -24.85 -21.25 15.67
N SER A 460 -24.89 -19.92 15.81
CA SER A 460 -26.10 -19.13 15.58
C SER A 460 -26.61 -19.23 14.13
N TYR A 461 -25.72 -19.33 13.14
CA TYR A 461 -26.08 -19.51 11.73
C TYR A 461 -26.73 -20.87 11.45
N LEU A 462 -26.27 -21.92 12.14
CA LEU A 462 -26.84 -23.26 12.06
C LEU A 462 -28.22 -23.37 12.74
N ARG A 463 -28.41 -22.63 13.85
CA ARG A 463 -29.67 -22.62 14.62
C ARG A 463 -30.79 -21.78 14.00
N ARG A 464 -30.46 -20.73 13.22
CA ARG A 464 -31.45 -19.83 12.62
C ARG A 464 -32.23 -20.49 11.46
N GLY A 465 -33.46 -20.04 11.25
CA GLY A 465 -34.40 -20.56 10.25
C GLY A 465 -34.10 -20.08 8.82
N ALA A 466 -35.11 -19.61 8.08
CA ALA A 466 -34.94 -19.08 6.72
C ALA A 466 -34.06 -17.79 6.65
N ASP A 467 -33.72 -17.22 7.80
CA ASP A 467 -33.02 -15.93 7.96
C ASP A 467 -31.54 -15.92 7.59
N VAL A 468 -30.97 -17.07 7.21
CA VAL A 468 -29.55 -17.26 6.90
C VAL A 468 -29.43 -18.03 5.59
N PRO A 469 -28.66 -17.55 4.59
CA PRO A 469 -28.51 -18.22 3.30
C PRO A 469 -28.04 -19.67 3.42
N VAL A 470 -28.57 -20.53 2.53
CA VAL A 470 -28.24 -21.97 2.50
C VAL A 470 -26.74 -22.23 2.29
N PRO A 471 -26.02 -21.54 1.37
CA PRO A 471 -24.58 -21.74 1.20
C PRO A 471 -23.79 -21.43 2.47
N LEU A 472 -24.06 -20.29 3.12
CA LEU A 472 -23.46 -19.95 4.41
C LEU A 472 -23.68 -21.03 5.49
N LYS A 473 -24.86 -21.64 5.55
CA LYS A 473 -25.11 -22.76 6.48
C LYS A 473 -24.30 -24.00 6.13
N GLN A 474 -24.12 -24.31 4.84
CA GLN A 474 -23.30 -25.43 4.38
C GLN A 474 -21.82 -25.21 4.75
N SER A 475 -21.29 -24.01 4.53
CA SER A 475 -19.95 -23.61 5.00
C SER A 475 -19.82 -23.67 6.52
N ALA A 476 -20.79 -23.11 7.26
CA ALA A 476 -20.80 -23.15 8.73
C ALA A 476 -20.85 -24.58 9.28
N TRP A 477 -21.61 -25.47 8.66
CA TRP A 477 -21.71 -26.88 9.05
C TRP A 477 -20.41 -27.63 8.74
N THR A 478 -19.84 -27.42 7.55
CA THR A 478 -18.56 -28.01 7.14
C THR A 478 -17.44 -27.58 8.09
N PHE A 479 -17.39 -26.30 8.44
CA PHE A 479 -16.39 -25.78 9.37
C PHE A 479 -16.61 -26.28 10.81
N LYS A 480 -17.85 -26.31 11.32
CA LYS A 480 -18.15 -26.91 12.63
C LYS A 480 -17.73 -28.38 12.68
N ARG A 481 -18.07 -29.16 11.66
CA ARG A 481 -17.70 -30.58 11.61
C ARG A 481 -16.19 -30.76 11.62
N LYS A 482 -15.43 -29.95 10.85
CA LYS A 482 -13.97 -30.01 10.88
C LYS A 482 -13.37 -29.54 12.21
N LEU A 483 -14.02 -28.61 12.93
CA LEU A 483 -13.65 -28.26 14.31
C LEU A 483 -13.87 -29.44 15.26
N ASP A 484 -15.06 -30.07 15.22
CA ASP A 484 -15.40 -31.25 16.01
C ASP A 484 -14.43 -32.43 15.72
N ASP A 485 -14.09 -32.64 14.44
CA ASP A 485 -13.12 -33.66 13.97
C ASP A 485 -11.69 -33.40 14.49
N THR A 486 -11.33 -32.15 14.81
CA THR A 486 -9.95 -31.74 15.17
C THR A 486 -9.76 -31.58 16.69
N PHE A 487 -10.72 -30.96 17.38
CA PHE A 487 -10.63 -30.63 18.81
C PHE A 487 -11.55 -31.46 19.70
N GLY A 488 -12.47 -32.23 19.11
CA GLY A 488 -13.53 -32.95 19.80
C GLY A 488 -14.89 -32.22 19.75
N PRO A 489 -16.01 -32.93 19.97
CA PRO A 489 -17.35 -32.36 19.81
C PRO A 489 -17.60 -31.14 20.69
N ASP A 490 -18.02 -30.04 20.07
CA ASP A 490 -18.34 -28.76 20.71
C ASP A 490 -17.17 -28.13 21.52
N VAL A 491 -15.92 -28.57 21.26
CA VAL A 491 -14.73 -27.97 21.86
C VAL A 491 -14.32 -26.72 21.09
N VAL A 492 -14.32 -25.58 21.77
CA VAL A 492 -13.83 -24.31 21.19
C VAL A 492 -12.29 -24.34 21.14
N PRO A 493 -11.65 -24.06 19.99
CA PRO A 493 -10.19 -24.00 19.89
C PRO A 493 -9.59 -22.98 20.86
N PRO A 494 -8.30 -23.14 21.26
CA PRO A 494 -7.63 -22.16 22.10
C PRO A 494 -7.75 -20.75 21.54
N THR A 495 -8.02 -19.77 22.40
CA THR A 495 -8.11 -18.38 21.97
C THR A 495 -6.80 -17.89 21.39
N LEU A 496 -6.88 -16.96 20.42
CA LEU A 496 -5.76 -16.04 20.24
C LEU A 496 -5.64 -15.24 21.54
N ILE A 497 -4.70 -15.66 22.38
CA ILE A 497 -3.99 -14.73 23.26
C ILE A 497 -3.57 -13.58 22.35
N ARG A 498 -3.92 -12.34 22.70
CA ARG A 498 -3.36 -11.14 22.08
C ARG A 498 -1.88 -11.03 22.49
N THR A 499 -1.04 -11.94 22.02
CA THR A 499 0.39 -11.69 21.87
C THR A 499 0.50 -10.48 20.97
N ILE A 500 0.80 -9.34 21.61
CA ILE A 500 1.05 -7.99 21.07
C ILE A 500 1.14 -8.04 19.55
N SER A 501 -0.03 -7.94 18.90
CA SER A 501 -0.11 -8.04 17.45
C SER A 501 0.40 -6.72 16.90
N LEU A 502 1.67 -6.74 16.52
CA LEU A 502 2.31 -5.71 15.73
C LEU A 502 1.35 -5.28 14.63
N ILE A 503 1.05 -3.99 14.62
CA ILE A 503 -0.08 -3.33 13.94
C ILE A 503 -0.24 -3.83 12.50
N ASP A 504 -1.42 -4.39 12.20
CA ASP A 504 -1.94 -4.61 10.83
C ASP A 504 -2.33 -3.27 10.18
#